data_AF-A0A2S5VYU6-F1
#
_entry.id   AF-A0A2S5VYU6-F1
#
_cell.length_a   1.000
_cell.length_b   1.000
_cell.length_c   1.000
_cell.angle_alpha   90.00
_cell.angle_beta   90.00
_cell.angle_gamma   90.00
#
_symmetry.space_group_name_H-M   'P 1'
#
loop_
_entity.id
_entity.type
_entity.pdbx_description
1 polymer ?
#
loop_
_entity_poly.entity_id
_entity_poly.type
_entity_poly.pdbx_seq_one_letter_code
_entity_poly.pdbx_strand_id
1 'polypeptide(L)'
;MHDMPHASGELLLSRDAHFLDSESDSLRRAAASGRLTRLRRGVYTDSASWSAASPRDRYVRRIHAVVATREVPCVVARQSAAALWSFPRINRWPEDVHLIPVPPGGLRSRNGVRHHAEAMPDTDVAELLGLRVTSRLRTLVDLARFDSIAEAVAALDHSLNPRTAHPHPVVTQDALLEQLVGIQSSRGAARAARAIHFADGGAGSPGESYSRLLIRQLGFAPPQLQVEHPNPRGGSYFTDFEWPDARIIGEFDGRSKYLKPEYLGTRTPGEVVVEEKLREDDLRAEGSQIRRWTWEHLRTPARLERLLSEAGVPRLSRRAAQAAVSSPNSSRVAPPRETVTSHRGRHADRSVSPAPVRLAE
;
A
#
# COMPACT_ATOMS: atom_id res chain seq x y z
N MET A 1 8.39 0.86 -22.12
CA MET A 1 9.12 -0.39 -21.85
C MET A 1 10.00 -0.13 -20.65
N HIS A 2 9.40 -0.12 -19.45
CA HIS A 2 10.09 0.22 -18.21
C HIS A 2 10.40 -1.09 -17.50
N ASP A 3 11.69 -1.31 -17.28
CA ASP A 3 12.28 -2.50 -16.73
C ASP A 3 11.78 -2.69 -15.27
N MET A 4 10.96 -3.70 -15.05
CA MET A 4 10.55 -4.09 -13.70
C MET A 4 11.78 -4.73 -13.03
N PRO A 5 12.27 -4.20 -11.89
CA PRO A 5 13.47 -4.75 -11.27
C PRO A 5 13.25 -6.23 -10.94
N HIS A 6 14.20 -7.07 -11.36
CA HIS A 6 14.22 -8.53 -11.26
C HIS A 6 13.99 -9.02 -9.81
N ALA A 7 12.74 -9.06 -9.36
CA ALA A 7 12.35 -9.52 -8.02
C ALA A 7 12.42 -11.05 -7.89
N SER A 8 12.43 -11.76 -9.01
CA SER A 8 12.76 -13.18 -9.11
C SER A 8 14.28 -13.36 -9.12
N GLY A 9 14.93 -13.12 -7.98
CA GLY A 9 16.34 -13.49 -7.84
C GLY A 9 16.53 -14.96 -8.22
N GLU A 10 17.49 -15.24 -9.11
CA GLU A 10 17.67 -16.54 -9.75
C GLU A 10 17.72 -17.67 -8.70
N LEU A 11 16.76 -18.60 -8.80
CA LEU A 11 16.70 -19.77 -7.94
C LEU A 11 17.36 -20.94 -8.65
N LEU A 12 18.24 -21.63 -7.94
CA LEU A 12 18.90 -22.83 -8.42
C LEU A 12 18.21 -24.05 -7.84
N LEU A 13 17.61 -24.86 -8.69
CA LEU A 13 16.93 -26.10 -8.29
C LEU A 13 17.84 -27.30 -8.55
N SER A 14 17.96 -28.19 -7.55
CA SER A 14 18.71 -29.44 -7.72
C SER A 14 18.16 -30.34 -8.83
N ARG A 15 16.86 -30.26 -9.12
CA ARG A 15 16.24 -30.99 -10.22
C ARG A 15 16.47 -30.35 -11.59
N ASP A 16 16.94 -29.11 -11.67
CA ASP A 16 17.23 -28.48 -12.97
C ASP A 16 18.71 -28.66 -13.33
N ALA A 17 19.55 -29.04 -12.35
CA ALA A 17 20.95 -29.46 -12.51
C ALA A 17 21.08 -30.88 -13.12
N HIS A 18 20.24 -31.19 -14.11
CA HIS A 18 19.91 -32.54 -14.54
C HIS A 18 20.81 -33.11 -15.65
N PHE A 19 22.09 -32.72 -15.72
CA PHE A 19 23.01 -33.40 -16.62
C PHE A 19 24.11 -34.22 -15.94
N LEU A 20 24.46 -33.97 -14.67
CA LEU A 20 25.41 -34.82 -13.94
C LEU A 20 25.12 -34.79 -12.42
N ASP A 21 25.10 -35.95 -11.75
CA ASP A 21 25.02 -36.05 -10.27
C ASP A 21 26.07 -35.17 -9.55
N SER A 22 27.19 -34.89 -10.24
CA SER A 22 28.23 -33.95 -9.78
C SER A 22 27.73 -32.53 -9.54
N GLU A 23 26.67 -32.08 -10.21
CA GLU A 23 26.11 -30.73 -10.09
C GLU A 23 25.13 -30.58 -8.90
N SER A 24 24.33 -31.60 -8.59
CA SER A 24 23.51 -31.57 -7.37
C SER A 24 24.39 -31.57 -6.11
N ASP A 25 25.48 -32.33 -6.11
CA ASP A 25 26.49 -32.29 -5.06
C ASP A 25 27.35 -31.01 -5.12
N SER A 26 27.50 -30.38 -6.29
CA SER A 26 28.13 -29.06 -6.38
C SER A 26 27.29 -27.98 -5.68
N LEU A 27 25.95 -28.01 -5.80
CA LEU A 27 25.06 -27.07 -5.10
C LEU A 27 25.13 -27.24 -3.57
N ARG A 28 25.13 -28.48 -3.08
CA ARG A 28 25.30 -28.76 -1.64
C ARG A 28 26.66 -28.29 -1.13
N ARG A 29 27.74 -28.58 -1.86
CA ARG A 29 29.10 -28.12 -1.51
C ARG A 29 29.20 -26.59 -1.57
N ALA A 30 28.61 -25.96 -2.57
CA ALA A 30 28.56 -24.51 -2.70
C ALA A 30 27.82 -23.88 -1.52
N ALA A 31 26.72 -24.49 -1.07
CA ALA A 31 26.02 -24.06 0.14
C ALA A 31 26.85 -24.29 1.41
N ALA A 32 27.53 -25.43 1.55
CA ALA A 32 28.42 -25.72 2.67
C ALA A 32 29.60 -24.73 2.73
N SER A 33 30.09 -24.28 1.57
CA SER A 33 31.13 -23.24 1.46
C SER A 33 30.62 -21.80 1.64
N GLY A 34 29.32 -21.60 1.90
CA GLY A 34 28.71 -20.28 2.10
C GLY A 34 28.39 -19.49 0.83
N ARG A 35 28.76 -19.98 -0.36
CA ARG A 35 28.50 -19.31 -1.64
C ARG A 35 27.02 -19.30 -2.02
N LEU A 36 26.30 -20.35 -1.66
CA LEU A 36 24.85 -20.44 -1.85
C LEU A 36 24.12 -20.48 -0.50
N THR A 37 22.97 -19.82 -0.45
CA THR A 37 22.03 -19.93 0.66
C THR A 37 20.95 -20.94 0.28
N ARG A 38 20.79 -21.98 1.10
CA ARG A 38 19.74 -22.97 0.92
C ARG A 38 18.42 -22.43 1.47
N LEU A 39 17.45 -22.18 0.58
CA LEU A 39 16.12 -21.70 0.98
C LEU A 39 15.22 -22.84 1.46
N ARG A 40 15.38 -24.03 0.85
CA ARG A 40 14.71 -25.26 1.25
C ARG A 40 15.41 -26.48 0.66
N ARG A 41 14.89 -27.68 0.92
CA ARG A 41 15.41 -28.89 0.26
C ARG A 41 15.30 -28.77 -1.26
N GLY A 42 16.46 -28.86 -1.94
CA GLY A 42 16.57 -28.83 -3.38
C GLY A 42 16.48 -27.46 -4.03
N VAL A 43 16.45 -26.36 -3.26
CA VAL A 43 16.38 -24.99 -3.81
C VAL A 43 17.35 -24.06 -3.09
N TYR A 44 18.16 -23.37 -3.88
CA TYR A 44 19.24 -22.51 -3.44
C TYR A 44 19.16 -21.15 -4.13
N THR A 45 19.83 -20.15 -3.58
CA THR A 45 20.04 -18.84 -4.18
C THR A 45 21.44 -18.36 -3.83
N ASP A 46 22.01 -17.45 -4.63
CA ASP A 46 23.31 -16.84 -4.30
C ASP A 46 23.27 -16.12 -2.94
N SER A 47 24.28 -16.37 -2.09
CA SER A 47 24.33 -15.83 -0.72
C SER A 47 24.54 -14.32 -0.68
N ALA A 48 25.32 -13.76 -1.62
CA ALA A 48 25.57 -12.33 -1.69
C ALA A 48 24.29 -11.59 -2.08
N SER A 49 23.62 -12.05 -3.13
CA SER A 49 22.33 -11.56 -3.59
C SER A 49 21.24 -11.70 -2.52
N TRP A 50 21.21 -12.83 -1.79
CA TRP A 50 20.29 -13.02 -0.67
C TRP A 50 20.54 -12.02 0.46
N SER A 51 21.80 -11.77 0.80
CA SER A 51 22.18 -10.86 1.87
C SER A 51 21.89 -9.40 1.50
N ALA A 52 22.04 -9.03 0.24
CA ALA A 52 21.69 -7.70 -0.26
C ALA A 52 20.18 -7.49 -0.44
N ALA A 53 19.39 -8.56 -0.60
CA ALA A 53 17.96 -8.48 -0.85
C ALA A 53 17.17 -7.86 0.31
N SER A 54 16.14 -7.07 -0.03
CA SER A 54 15.23 -6.50 0.94
C SER A 54 14.47 -7.61 1.70
N PRO A 55 13.93 -7.35 2.91
CA PRO A 55 13.11 -8.33 3.62
C PRO A 55 11.94 -8.87 2.79
N ARG A 56 11.34 -8.03 1.93
CA ARG A 56 10.28 -8.43 1.00
C ARG A 56 10.82 -9.39 -0.05
N ASP A 57 11.92 -9.05 -0.72
CA ASP A 57 12.45 -9.86 -1.83
C ASP A 57 12.96 -11.21 -1.33
N ARG A 58 13.54 -11.26 -0.13
CA ARG A 58 13.86 -12.53 0.55
C ARG A 58 12.61 -13.39 0.74
N TYR A 59 11.51 -12.78 1.14
CA TYR A 59 10.24 -13.49 1.31
C TYR A 59 9.64 -13.93 -0.03
N VAL A 60 9.69 -13.09 -1.07
CA VAL A 60 9.30 -13.45 -2.45
C VAL A 60 10.10 -14.65 -2.97
N ARG A 61 11.43 -14.66 -2.81
CA ARG A 61 12.28 -15.81 -3.17
C ARG A 61 11.90 -17.07 -2.40
N ARG A 62 11.53 -16.97 -1.11
CA ARG A 62 10.99 -18.12 -0.35
C ARG A 62 9.66 -18.61 -0.91
N ILE A 63 8.76 -17.72 -1.33
CA ILE A 63 7.49 -18.10 -1.97
C ILE A 63 7.77 -18.89 -3.25
N HIS A 64 8.63 -18.38 -4.14
CA HIS A 64 9.03 -19.10 -5.35
C HIS A 64 9.66 -20.46 -5.03
N ALA A 65 10.58 -20.51 -4.06
CA ALA A 65 11.18 -21.77 -3.63
C ALA A 65 10.09 -22.73 -3.13
N VAL A 66 9.11 -22.26 -2.36
CA VAL A 66 7.99 -23.07 -1.87
C VAL A 66 7.14 -23.62 -3.02
N VAL A 67 6.73 -22.78 -3.96
CA VAL A 67 5.87 -23.19 -5.09
C VAL A 67 6.61 -24.14 -6.02
N ALA A 68 7.89 -23.88 -6.31
CA ALA A 68 8.66 -24.66 -7.29
C ALA A 68 8.81 -26.15 -6.93
N THR A 69 8.73 -26.53 -5.64
CA THR A 69 8.78 -27.94 -5.22
C THR A 69 7.43 -28.47 -4.72
N ARG A 70 6.31 -27.88 -5.16
CA ARG A 70 4.98 -28.49 -4.98
C ARG A 70 4.65 -29.38 -6.17
N GLU A 71 4.02 -30.50 -5.86
CA GLU A 71 3.45 -31.44 -6.84
C GLU A 71 1.96 -31.15 -7.08
N VAL A 72 1.28 -30.63 -6.06
CA VAL A 72 -0.13 -30.24 -6.13
C VAL A 72 -0.24 -28.77 -6.53
N PRO A 73 -1.08 -28.42 -7.52
CA PRO A 73 -1.37 -27.04 -7.88
C PRO A 73 -1.84 -26.21 -6.67
N CYS A 74 -1.33 -24.99 -6.56
CA CYS A 74 -1.69 -24.08 -5.48
C CYS A 74 -1.72 -22.63 -5.95
N VAL A 75 -2.54 -21.83 -5.28
CA VAL A 75 -2.60 -20.38 -5.44
C VAL A 75 -1.92 -19.72 -4.23
N VAL A 76 -0.98 -18.81 -4.47
CA VAL A 76 -0.34 -18.01 -3.43
C VAL A 76 -1.35 -17.01 -2.86
N ALA A 77 -1.48 -16.94 -1.54
CA ALA A 77 -2.55 -16.18 -0.89
C ALA A 77 -2.06 -15.32 0.28
N ARG A 78 -2.94 -14.45 0.78
CA ARG A 78 -2.76 -13.65 2.01
C ARG A 78 -1.42 -12.89 2.02
N GLN A 79 -0.64 -13.00 3.10
CA GLN A 79 0.62 -12.26 3.24
C GLN A 79 1.65 -12.63 2.16
N SER A 80 1.63 -13.87 1.65
CA SER A 80 2.49 -14.23 0.51
C SER A 80 2.05 -13.52 -0.76
N ALA A 81 0.75 -13.48 -1.05
CA ALA A 81 0.22 -12.73 -2.18
C ALA A 81 0.49 -11.22 -2.04
N ALA A 82 0.33 -10.68 -0.84
CA ALA A 82 0.62 -9.28 -0.53
C ALA A 82 2.08 -8.91 -0.86
N ALA A 83 3.02 -9.81 -0.57
CA ALA A 83 4.41 -9.64 -0.95
C ALA A 83 4.57 -9.57 -2.47
N LEU A 84 3.93 -10.46 -3.22
CA LEU A 84 4.00 -10.46 -4.69
C LEU A 84 3.39 -9.17 -5.28
N TRP A 85 2.22 -8.74 -4.79
CA TRP A 85 1.55 -7.48 -5.18
C TRP A 85 2.25 -6.20 -4.72
N SER A 86 3.40 -6.31 -4.04
CA SER A 86 4.16 -5.17 -3.50
C SER A 86 3.41 -4.34 -2.45
N PHE A 87 2.39 -4.92 -1.80
CA PHE A 87 1.69 -4.21 -0.74
C PHE A 87 2.64 -3.94 0.44
N PRO A 88 2.60 -2.72 1.00
CA PRO A 88 3.43 -2.40 2.13
C PRO A 88 2.93 -3.13 3.39
N ARG A 89 3.83 -3.25 4.36
CA ARG A 89 3.54 -3.82 5.68
C ARG A 89 4.20 -3.01 6.78
N ILE A 90 3.58 -3.01 7.94
CA ILE A 90 4.08 -2.35 9.16
C ILE A 90 5.04 -3.28 9.90
N ASN A 91 4.65 -4.55 10.07
CA ASN A 91 5.47 -5.55 10.73
C ASN A 91 6.33 -6.32 9.72
N ARG A 92 7.28 -7.10 10.26
CA ARG A 92 8.10 -8.02 9.48
C ARG A 92 7.25 -8.97 8.64
N TRP A 93 7.76 -9.33 7.46
CA TRP A 93 7.21 -10.44 6.68
C TRP A 93 7.24 -11.73 7.48
N PRO A 94 6.23 -12.60 7.35
CA PRO A 94 6.22 -13.89 8.02
C PRO A 94 7.28 -14.83 7.43
N GLU A 95 7.58 -15.89 8.16
CA GLU A 95 8.47 -16.95 7.67
C GLU A 95 7.72 -17.99 6.84
N ASP A 96 6.46 -18.27 7.22
CA ASP A 96 5.61 -19.22 6.51
C ASP A 96 5.11 -18.65 5.17
N VAL A 97 5.02 -19.51 4.15
CA VAL A 97 4.37 -19.23 2.88
C VAL A 97 2.91 -19.69 2.93
N HIS A 98 1.99 -18.81 2.52
CA HIS A 98 0.55 -18.98 2.58
C HIS A 98 0.01 -19.39 1.21
N LEU A 99 -0.59 -20.58 1.15
CA LEU A 99 -1.10 -21.18 -0.08
C LEU A 99 -2.55 -21.65 0.09
N ILE A 100 -3.31 -21.63 -1.01
CA ILE A 100 -4.60 -22.31 -1.14
C ILE A 100 -4.41 -23.46 -2.14
N PRO A 101 -4.60 -24.73 -1.75
CA PRO A 101 -4.52 -25.86 -2.67
C PRO A 101 -5.70 -25.89 -3.64
N VAL A 102 -5.47 -26.44 -4.84
CA VAL A 102 -6.49 -26.64 -5.87
C VAL A 102 -6.50 -28.12 -6.28
N PRO A 103 -7.57 -28.90 -5.99
CA PRO A 103 -8.79 -28.50 -5.29
C PRO A 103 -8.57 -28.17 -3.79
N PRO A 104 -9.47 -27.41 -3.16
CA PRO A 104 -9.32 -27.03 -1.75
C PRO A 104 -9.45 -28.23 -0.81
N GLY A 105 -8.59 -28.30 0.20
CA GLY A 105 -8.59 -29.33 1.25
C GLY A 105 -7.39 -30.27 1.23
N GLY A 106 -7.31 -31.18 2.20
CA GLY A 106 -6.40 -32.32 2.21
C GLY A 106 -4.92 -32.07 2.54
N LEU A 107 -4.41 -30.84 2.48
CA LEU A 107 -3.00 -30.55 2.79
C LEU A 107 -2.81 -30.01 4.21
N ARG A 108 -1.89 -30.62 4.96
CA ARG A 108 -1.48 -30.17 6.29
C ARG A 108 -0.42 -29.08 6.20
N SER A 109 -0.58 -28.02 6.99
CA SER A 109 0.44 -26.99 7.20
C SER A 109 1.67 -27.57 7.90
N ARG A 110 2.85 -27.43 7.30
CA ARG A 110 4.14 -27.94 7.81
C ARG A 110 5.31 -27.33 7.03
N ASN A 111 6.51 -27.39 7.62
CA ASN A 111 7.77 -27.04 6.96
C ASN A 111 7.78 -25.64 6.30
N GLY A 112 7.31 -24.62 7.03
CA GLY A 112 7.28 -23.25 6.51
C GLY A 112 6.14 -22.96 5.53
N VAL A 113 5.10 -23.80 5.48
CA VAL A 113 3.94 -23.63 4.59
C VAL A 113 2.65 -23.70 5.40
N ARG A 114 1.79 -22.68 5.24
CA ARG A 114 0.41 -22.69 5.72
C ARG A 114 -0.56 -22.88 4.56
N HIS A 115 -1.34 -23.95 4.64
CA HIS A 115 -2.45 -24.21 3.72
C HIS A 115 -3.74 -23.64 4.28
N HIS A 116 -4.49 -22.93 3.44
CA HIS A 116 -5.80 -22.38 3.77
C HIS A 116 -6.86 -23.11 2.95
N ALA A 117 -7.89 -23.63 3.62
CA ALA A 117 -9.02 -24.26 2.96
C ALA A 117 -10.09 -23.20 2.69
N GLU A 118 -10.03 -22.58 1.51
CA GLU A 118 -11.03 -21.62 1.04
C GLU A 118 -11.39 -21.93 -0.41
N ALA A 119 -12.66 -21.86 -0.73
CA ALA A 119 -13.10 -21.89 -2.13
C ALA A 119 -12.57 -20.64 -2.85
N MET A 120 -12.09 -20.85 -4.06
CA MET A 120 -11.47 -19.83 -4.91
C MET A 120 -12.14 -19.89 -6.28
N PRO A 121 -13.05 -18.95 -6.61
CA PRO A 121 -13.49 -18.81 -7.98
C PRO A 121 -12.31 -18.38 -8.86
N ASP A 122 -12.32 -18.75 -10.13
CA ASP A 122 -11.23 -18.41 -11.06
C ASP A 122 -11.04 -16.89 -11.22
N THR A 123 -12.10 -16.10 -11.02
CA THR A 123 -12.07 -14.62 -11.00
C THR A 123 -11.20 -14.05 -9.87
N ASP A 124 -10.97 -14.83 -8.81
CA ASP A 124 -10.14 -14.46 -7.67
C ASP A 124 -8.69 -14.93 -7.83
N VAL A 125 -8.31 -15.42 -9.01
CA VAL A 125 -6.95 -15.87 -9.31
C VAL A 125 -6.35 -14.97 -10.41
N ALA A 126 -5.10 -14.60 -10.22
CA ALA A 126 -4.30 -13.87 -11.19
C ALA A 126 -2.94 -14.56 -11.36
N GLU A 127 -2.21 -14.18 -12.40
CA GLU A 127 -0.81 -14.55 -12.57
C GLU A 127 0.09 -13.34 -12.29
N LEU A 128 1.09 -13.54 -11.45
CA LEU A 128 2.05 -12.50 -11.10
C LEU A 128 3.41 -13.14 -10.85
N LEU A 129 4.44 -12.61 -11.51
CA LEU A 129 5.80 -13.15 -11.44
C LEU A 129 5.85 -14.66 -11.75
N GLY A 130 5.04 -15.14 -12.71
CA GLY A 130 4.97 -16.57 -13.08
C GLY A 130 4.35 -17.49 -12.02
N LEU A 131 3.65 -16.93 -11.01
CA LEU A 131 2.95 -17.68 -9.99
C LEU A 131 1.44 -17.41 -10.07
N ARG A 132 0.62 -18.45 -9.85
CA ARG A 132 -0.81 -18.27 -9.56
C ARG A 132 -0.95 -17.66 -8.18
N VAL A 133 -1.60 -16.51 -8.09
CA VAL A 133 -1.77 -15.71 -6.88
C VAL A 133 -3.22 -15.28 -6.72
N THR A 134 -3.70 -15.06 -5.50
CA THR A 134 -5.01 -14.43 -5.29
C THR A 134 -5.03 -13.07 -5.97
N SER A 135 -6.16 -12.72 -6.61
CA SER A 135 -6.34 -11.43 -7.28
C SER A 135 -6.06 -10.28 -6.32
N ARG A 136 -5.79 -9.10 -6.87
CA ARG A 136 -5.43 -7.94 -6.05
C ARG A 136 -6.54 -7.58 -5.04
N LEU A 137 -7.80 -7.57 -5.49
CA LEU A 137 -8.98 -7.34 -4.64
C LEU A 137 -9.13 -8.44 -3.57
N ARG A 138 -9.05 -9.72 -3.98
CA ARG A 138 -9.14 -10.84 -3.03
C ARG A 138 -8.05 -10.77 -1.97
N THR A 139 -6.82 -10.44 -2.37
CA THR A 139 -5.68 -10.30 -1.46
C THR A 139 -5.94 -9.20 -0.42
N LEU A 140 -6.41 -8.03 -0.85
CA LEU A 140 -6.73 -6.91 0.07
C LEU A 140 -7.85 -7.29 1.05
N VAL A 141 -8.92 -7.92 0.57
CA VAL A 141 -10.02 -8.40 1.42
C VAL A 141 -9.52 -9.45 2.41
N ASP A 142 -8.67 -10.39 1.99
CA ASP A 142 -8.11 -11.40 2.88
C ASP A 142 -7.18 -10.80 3.94
N LEU A 143 -6.35 -9.80 3.59
CA LEU A 143 -5.59 -9.06 4.59
C LEU A 143 -6.53 -8.38 5.60
N ALA A 144 -7.60 -7.75 5.12
CA ALA A 144 -8.59 -7.09 5.99
C ALA A 144 -9.37 -8.09 6.88
N ARG A 145 -9.55 -9.34 6.43
CA ARG A 145 -10.17 -10.42 7.21
C ARG A 145 -9.23 -10.96 8.28
N PHE A 146 -7.97 -11.23 7.93
CA PHE A 146 -7.07 -12.07 8.72
C PHE A 146 -5.92 -11.34 9.41
N ASP A 147 -5.47 -10.19 8.91
CA ASP A 147 -4.41 -9.40 9.54
C ASP A 147 -4.97 -8.45 10.61
N SER A 148 -4.06 -7.76 11.29
CA SER A 148 -4.43 -6.62 12.13
C SER A 148 -5.02 -5.49 11.27
N ILE A 149 -5.90 -4.68 11.85
CA ILE A 149 -6.50 -3.54 11.13
C ILE A 149 -5.44 -2.56 10.62
N ALA A 150 -4.33 -2.38 11.35
CA ALA A 150 -3.24 -1.50 10.92
C ALA A 150 -2.57 -1.98 9.62
N GLU A 151 -2.27 -3.28 9.54
CA GLU A 151 -1.68 -3.88 8.32
C GLU A 151 -2.65 -3.82 7.14
N ALA A 152 -3.93 -4.12 7.40
CA ALA A 152 -4.96 -4.06 6.38
C ALA A 152 -5.14 -2.66 5.82
N VAL A 153 -5.27 -1.64 6.69
CA VAL A 153 -5.44 -0.24 6.28
C VAL A 153 -4.23 0.25 5.50
N ALA A 154 -3.00 -0.09 5.92
CA ALA A 154 -1.81 0.29 5.16
C ALA A 154 -1.81 -0.27 3.73
N ALA A 155 -2.24 -1.52 3.53
CA ALA A 155 -2.35 -2.12 2.19
C ALA A 155 -3.53 -1.54 1.38
N LEU A 156 -4.64 -1.23 2.05
CA LEU A 156 -5.82 -0.60 1.44
C LEU A 156 -5.53 0.83 0.98
N ASP A 157 -5.03 1.69 1.86
CA ASP A 157 -4.66 3.09 1.55
C ASP A 157 -3.68 3.13 0.37
N HIS A 158 -2.65 2.28 0.40
CA HIS A 158 -1.69 2.13 -0.69
C HIS A 158 -2.34 1.77 -2.03
N SER A 159 -3.41 0.97 -2.00
CA SER A 159 -4.12 0.52 -3.20
C SER A 159 -5.17 1.49 -3.72
N LEU A 160 -5.67 2.38 -2.84
CA LEU A 160 -6.58 3.48 -3.16
C LEU A 160 -5.83 4.71 -3.68
N ASN A 161 -4.56 4.87 -3.31
CA ASN A 161 -3.74 6.03 -3.68
C ASN A 161 -3.11 5.86 -5.07
N PRO A 162 -3.39 6.74 -6.06
CA PRO A 162 -2.84 6.65 -7.41
C PRO A 162 -1.32 6.68 -7.51
N ARG A 163 -0.65 7.41 -6.60
CA ARG A 163 0.81 7.55 -6.60
C ARG A 163 1.51 6.28 -6.14
N THR A 164 0.91 5.57 -5.17
CA THR A 164 1.52 4.38 -4.59
C THR A 164 1.02 3.09 -5.21
N ALA A 165 -0.19 3.05 -5.78
CA ALA A 165 -0.74 1.86 -6.41
C ALA A 165 0.03 1.42 -7.66
N HIS A 166 0.70 2.36 -8.35
CA HIS A 166 1.52 2.10 -9.52
C HIS A 166 2.62 1.04 -9.23
N PRO A 167 2.85 0.05 -10.11
CA PRO A 167 2.36 -0.07 -11.50
C PRO A 167 0.96 -0.68 -11.63
N HIS A 168 0.31 -1.04 -10.53
CA HIS A 168 -1.01 -1.66 -10.57
C HIS A 168 -2.14 -0.61 -10.68
N PRO A 169 -3.29 -0.97 -11.27
CA PRO A 169 -4.46 -0.10 -11.30
C PRO A 169 -4.91 0.30 -9.89
N VAL A 170 -5.41 1.52 -9.75
CA VAL A 170 -6.03 1.98 -8.50
C VAL A 170 -7.27 1.15 -8.23
N VAL A 171 -7.43 0.72 -6.98
CA VAL A 171 -8.64 0.03 -6.52
C VAL A 171 -9.62 1.06 -5.97
N THR A 172 -10.92 0.79 -6.12
CA THR A 172 -11.96 1.62 -5.51
C THR A 172 -12.50 0.95 -4.25
N GLN A 173 -13.02 1.77 -3.34
CA GLN A 173 -13.68 1.28 -2.13
C GLN A 173 -14.90 0.40 -2.47
N ASP A 174 -15.66 0.77 -3.50
CA ASP A 174 -16.84 0.02 -3.96
C ASP A 174 -16.45 -1.37 -4.47
N ALA A 175 -15.37 -1.50 -5.25
CA ALA A 175 -14.89 -2.81 -5.71
C ALA A 175 -14.45 -3.73 -4.55
N LEU A 176 -13.89 -3.16 -3.48
CA LEU A 176 -13.54 -3.90 -2.27
C LEU A 176 -14.79 -4.37 -1.50
N LEU A 177 -15.83 -3.54 -1.44
CA LEU A 177 -17.10 -3.89 -0.81
C LEU A 177 -17.87 -4.93 -1.63
N GLU A 178 -17.83 -4.85 -2.95
CA GLU A 178 -18.41 -5.85 -3.86
C GLU A 178 -17.72 -7.20 -3.68
N GLN A 179 -16.38 -7.22 -3.65
CA GLN A 179 -15.60 -8.43 -3.37
C GLN A 179 -15.97 -9.08 -2.03
N LEU A 180 -16.44 -8.28 -1.05
CA LEU A 180 -16.83 -8.76 0.27
C LEU A 180 -18.13 -9.58 0.25
N VAL A 181 -19.03 -9.34 -0.72
CA VAL A 181 -20.34 -10.00 -0.81
C VAL A 181 -20.20 -11.52 -0.94
N GLY A 182 -19.14 -11.99 -1.60
CA GLY A 182 -18.83 -13.42 -1.75
C GLY A 182 -18.27 -14.10 -0.50
N ILE A 183 -17.98 -13.37 0.58
CA ILE A 183 -17.35 -13.93 1.78
C ILE A 183 -18.39 -14.51 2.74
N GLN A 184 -18.37 -15.83 2.90
CA GLN A 184 -19.31 -16.57 3.75
C GLN A 184 -19.17 -16.27 5.27
N SER A 185 -17.97 -15.87 5.73
CA SER A 185 -17.73 -15.62 7.14
C SER A 185 -18.25 -14.25 7.57
N SER A 186 -19.34 -14.21 8.34
CA SER A 186 -19.92 -12.94 8.85
C SER A 186 -18.93 -12.10 9.68
N ARG A 187 -18.17 -12.74 10.59
CA ARG A 187 -17.14 -12.07 11.39
C ARG A 187 -15.98 -11.56 10.52
N GLY A 188 -15.53 -12.37 9.55
CA GLY A 188 -14.48 -11.98 8.62
C GLY A 188 -14.91 -10.80 7.76
N ALA A 189 -16.13 -10.86 7.22
CA ALA A 189 -16.74 -9.80 6.42
C ALA A 189 -16.83 -8.49 7.22
N ALA A 190 -17.35 -8.54 8.45
CA ALA A 190 -17.43 -7.36 9.32
C ALA A 190 -16.06 -6.76 9.67
N ARG A 191 -15.01 -7.58 9.83
CA ARG A 191 -13.63 -7.08 10.04
C ARG A 191 -13.13 -6.33 8.81
N ALA A 192 -13.30 -6.92 7.64
CA ALA A 192 -12.85 -6.33 6.39
C ALA A 192 -13.62 -5.05 6.05
N ALA A 193 -14.95 -5.04 6.20
CA ALA A 193 -15.78 -3.84 6.02
C ALA A 193 -15.30 -2.67 6.89
N ARG A 194 -14.97 -2.91 8.17
CA ARG A 194 -14.43 -1.87 9.05
C ARG A 194 -13.11 -1.29 8.55
N ALA A 195 -12.20 -2.13 8.07
CA ALA A 195 -10.93 -1.66 7.51
C ALA A 195 -11.14 -0.90 6.20
N ILE A 196 -12.00 -1.41 5.31
CA ILE A 196 -12.35 -0.75 4.04
C ILE A 196 -13.01 0.60 4.27
N HIS A 197 -13.89 0.73 5.26
CA HIS A 197 -14.52 2.00 5.61
C HIS A 197 -13.57 3.02 6.26
N PHE A 198 -12.53 2.54 6.94
CA PHE A 198 -11.52 3.41 7.54
C PHE A 198 -10.44 3.85 6.53
N ALA A 199 -10.16 3.01 5.53
CA ALA A 199 -9.13 3.27 4.53
C ALA A 199 -9.40 4.57 3.77
N ASP A 200 -8.34 5.32 3.48
CA ASP A 200 -8.40 6.46 2.58
C ASP A 200 -7.05 6.71 1.91
N GLY A 201 -7.11 6.93 0.58
CA GLY A 201 -5.94 7.01 -0.30
C GLY A 201 -5.11 8.29 -0.15
N GLY A 202 -5.44 9.19 0.79
CA GLY A 202 -4.60 10.34 1.12
C GLY A 202 -3.31 9.94 1.85
N ALA A 203 -3.29 8.82 2.58
CA ALA A 203 -2.07 8.34 3.22
C ALA A 203 -1.07 7.83 2.16
N GLY A 204 0.13 8.40 2.15
CA GLY A 204 1.21 8.08 1.22
C GLY A 204 2.18 7.01 1.73
N SER A 205 2.12 6.66 3.02
CA SER A 205 3.00 5.65 3.62
C SER A 205 2.33 4.80 4.71
N PRO A 206 2.88 3.61 5.04
CA PRO A 206 2.33 2.75 6.10
C PRO A 206 2.36 3.40 7.48
N GLY A 207 3.35 4.27 7.72
CA GLY A 207 3.43 5.02 8.96
C GLY A 207 2.34 6.08 9.05
N GLU A 208 1.98 6.73 7.93
CA GLU A 208 0.86 7.65 7.89
C GLU A 208 -0.48 6.92 8.13
N SER A 209 -0.72 5.80 7.43
CA SER A 209 -1.90 4.95 7.66
C SER A 209 -2.02 4.52 9.12
N TYR A 210 -0.90 4.11 9.73
CA TYR A 210 -0.90 3.71 11.14
C TYR A 210 -1.11 4.90 12.09
N SER A 211 -0.56 6.08 11.75
CA SER A 211 -0.77 7.31 12.50
C SER A 211 -2.25 7.67 12.56
N ARG A 212 -2.96 7.63 11.42
CA ARG A 212 -4.42 7.88 11.37
C ARG A 212 -5.18 6.94 12.29
N LEU A 213 -4.85 5.65 12.26
CA LEU A 213 -5.49 4.65 13.09
C LEU A 213 -5.28 4.95 14.58
N LEU A 214 -4.06 5.29 14.99
CA LEU A 214 -3.76 5.63 16.38
C LEU A 214 -4.41 6.94 16.81
N ILE A 215 -4.37 7.99 15.98
CA ILE A 215 -5.06 9.27 16.22
C ILE A 215 -6.54 9.02 16.50
N ARG A 216 -7.19 8.19 15.67
CA ARG A 216 -8.59 7.80 15.86
C ARG A 216 -8.81 7.01 17.16
N GLN A 217 -7.95 6.03 17.45
CA GLN A 217 -8.07 5.19 18.65
C GLN A 217 -7.85 5.97 19.95
N LEU A 218 -6.98 6.98 19.92
CA LEU A 218 -6.72 7.89 21.03
C LEU A 218 -7.83 8.96 21.18
N GLY A 219 -8.81 8.98 20.28
CA GLY A 219 -9.98 9.86 20.38
C GLY A 219 -9.73 11.29 19.92
N PHE A 220 -8.66 11.56 19.18
CA PHE A 220 -8.44 12.85 18.54
C PHE A 220 -9.36 13.04 17.32
N ALA A 221 -9.62 14.29 16.96
CA ALA A 221 -10.29 14.64 15.72
C ALA A 221 -9.52 14.04 14.52
N PRO A 222 -10.22 13.53 13.49
CA PRO A 222 -9.56 13.05 12.29
C PRO A 222 -8.84 14.23 11.60
N PRO A 223 -7.59 14.06 11.17
CA PRO A 223 -6.88 15.07 10.41
C PRO A 223 -7.38 15.11 8.96
N GLN A 224 -7.22 16.27 8.32
CA GLN A 224 -7.20 16.35 6.85
C GLN A 224 -5.84 15.82 6.37
N LEU A 225 -5.81 15.15 5.21
CA LEU A 225 -4.58 14.55 4.67
C LEU A 225 -4.17 15.27 3.39
N GLN A 226 -2.85 15.33 3.15
CA GLN A 226 -2.27 15.87 1.91
C GLN A 226 -2.78 17.28 1.60
N VAL A 227 -2.85 18.14 2.61
CA VAL A 227 -3.28 19.53 2.43
C VAL A 227 -2.22 20.27 1.62
N GLU A 228 -2.68 21.00 0.61
CA GLU A 228 -1.83 21.70 -0.34
C GLU A 228 -1.54 23.13 0.14
N HIS A 229 -0.26 23.50 0.18
CA HIS A 229 0.20 24.84 0.52
C HIS A 229 1.01 25.44 -0.63
N PRO A 230 0.90 26.76 -0.86
CA PRO A 230 1.69 27.42 -1.87
C PRO A 230 3.18 27.39 -1.50
N ASN A 231 4.04 26.98 -2.42
CA ASN A 231 5.47 27.15 -2.27
C ASN A 231 5.88 28.54 -2.83
N PRO A 232 6.42 29.47 -2.03
CA PRO A 232 6.87 30.78 -2.50
C PRO A 232 7.96 30.71 -3.58
N ARG A 233 8.66 29.58 -3.66
CA ARG A 233 9.70 29.29 -4.65
C ARG A 233 9.18 28.53 -5.88
N GLY A 234 7.87 28.31 -5.97
CA GLY A 234 7.18 27.68 -7.10
C GLY A 234 6.64 26.28 -6.79
N GLY A 235 5.43 25.98 -7.30
CA GLY A 235 4.73 24.72 -7.04
C GLY A 235 4.00 24.72 -5.69
N SER A 236 3.83 23.53 -5.10
CA SER A 236 3.07 23.34 -3.87
C SER A 236 3.75 22.37 -2.90
N TYR A 237 3.57 22.60 -1.60
CA TYR A 237 3.87 21.62 -0.55
C TYR A 237 2.63 20.82 -0.19
N PHE A 238 2.84 19.60 0.28
CA PHE A 238 1.77 18.75 0.79
C PHE A 238 2.14 18.27 2.20
N THR A 239 1.25 18.49 3.16
CA THR A 239 1.41 18.08 4.56
C THR A 239 0.68 16.76 4.82
N ASP A 240 1.25 15.92 5.69
CA ASP A 240 0.69 14.57 5.92
C ASP A 240 -0.65 14.64 6.67
N PHE A 241 -0.74 15.51 7.69
CA PHE A 241 -1.89 15.63 8.59
C PHE A 241 -2.15 17.08 8.97
N GLU A 242 -3.41 17.52 8.95
CA GLU A 242 -3.77 18.85 9.43
C GLU A 242 -5.03 18.88 10.29
N TRP A 243 -5.00 19.78 11.26
CA TRP A 243 -6.17 20.26 11.99
C TRP A 243 -6.28 21.78 11.78
N PRO A 244 -6.91 22.25 10.69
CA PRO A 244 -6.87 23.66 10.31
C PRO A 244 -7.45 24.61 11.37
N ASP A 245 -8.56 24.22 12.01
CA ASP A 245 -9.19 25.01 13.08
C ASP A 245 -8.28 25.21 14.30
N ALA A 246 -7.35 24.26 14.53
CA ALA A 246 -6.37 24.33 15.61
C ALA A 246 -5.02 24.90 15.13
N ARG A 247 -4.86 25.17 13.83
CA ARG A 247 -3.59 25.56 13.19
C ARG A 247 -2.44 24.60 13.53
N ILE A 248 -2.70 23.30 13.41
CA ILE A 248 -1.70 22.25 13.68
C ILE A 248 -1.46 21.45 12.42
N ILE A 249 -0.17 21.33 12.08
CA ILE A 249 0.34 20.45 11.03
C ILE A 249 1.07 19.28 11.70
N GLY A 250 0.72 18.07 11.31
CA GLY A 250 1.37 16.84 11.70
C GLY A 250 2.15 16.23 10.54
N GLU A 251 3.38 15.80 10.78
CA GLU A 251 4.20 15.12 9.78
C GLU A 251 4.76 13.80 10.33
N PHE A 252 4.68 12.75 9.51
CA PHE A 252 5.25 11.46 9.85
C PHE A 252 6.64 11.28 9.21
N ASP A 253 7.66 11.28 10.06
CA ASP A 253 9.02 11.01 9.65
C ASP A 253 9.35 9.52 9.72
N GLY A 254 9.25 8.88 8.56
CA GLY A 254 9.89 7.60 8.34
C GLY A 254 11.41 7.74 8.44
N ARG A 255 12.02 7.08 9.44
CA ARG A 255 13.49 6.98 9.64
C ARG A 255 14.33 6.69 8.38
N SER A 256 13.69 6.20 7.31
CA SER A 256 14.33 5.74 6.07
C SER A 256 14.42 6.80 4.96
N LYS A 257 13.84 8.00 5.11
CA LYS A 257 13.95 9.06 4.08
C LYS A 257 15.35 9.69 3.99
N TYR A 258 16.10 9.75 5.10
CA TYR A 258 17.39 10.44 5.17
C TYR A 258 18.63 9.59 4.83
N LEU A 259 18.46 8.28 4.65
CA LEU A 259 19.60 7.34 4.54
C LEU A 259 19.74 6.67 3.17
N LYS A 260 18.85 6.95 2.20
CA LYS A 260 18.94 6.35 0.87
C LYS A 260 19.45 7.36 -0.16
N PRO A 261 20.52 7.04 -0.92
CA PRO A 261 20.98 7.85 -2.06
C PRO A 261 19.87 8.14 -3.09
N GLU A 262 18.90 7.23 -3.21
CA GLU A 262 17.72 7.37 -4.07
C GLU A 262 16.89 8.63 -3.80
N TYR A 263 16.84 9.12 -2.55
CA TYR A 263 16.09 10.33 -2.19
C TYR A 263 16.87 11.62 -2.45
N LEU A 264 18.20 11.53 -2.52
CA LEU A 264 19.06 12.67 -2.87
C LEU A 264 18.87 13.03 -4.35
N GLY A 265 18.68 12.05 -5.22
CA GLY A 265 18.66 12.30 -6.67
C GLY A 265 19.99 12.92 -7.09
N THR A 266 19.96 14.12 -7.66
CA THR A 266 21.16 14.92 -7.99
C THR A 266 21.61 15.86 -6.86
N ARG A 267 20.86 15.94 -5.76
CA ARG A 267 21.08 16.91 -4.67
C ARG A 267 22.04 16.35 -3.64
N THR A 268 22.74 17.25 -2.95
CA THR A 268 23.56 16.90 -1.80
C THR A 268 22.69 16.75 -0.54
N PRO A 269 23.15 15.99 0.48
CA PRO A 269 22.47 15.95 1.77
C PRO A 269 22.27 17.34 2.41
N GLY A 270 23.22 18.27 2.18
CA GLY A 270 23.14 19.64 2.68
C GLY A 270 21.99 20.43 2.04
N GLU A 271 21.81 20.30 0.73
CA GLU A 271 20.71 20.94 0.00
C GLU A 271 19.34 20.46 0.48
N VAL A 272 19.18 19.14 0.70
CA VAL A 272 17.92 18.58 1.23
C VAL A 272 17.57 19.14 2.60
N VAL A 273 18.57 19.30 3.48
CA VAL A 273 18.36 19.89 4.82
C VAL A 273 17.97 21.37 4.72
N VAL A 274 18.56 22.12 3.78
CA VAL A 274 18.20 23.53 3.57
C VAL A 274 16.78 23.64 3.01
N GLU A 275 16.41 22.84 2.02
CA GLU A 275 15.06 22.82 1.45
C GLU A 275 14.00 22.46 2.50
N GLU A 276 14.26 21.46 3.34
CA GLU A 276 13.34 21.06 4.42
C GLU A 276 13.15 22.18 5.45
N LYS A 277 14.22 22.89 5.81
CA LYS A 277 14.13 24.06 6.69
C LYS A 277 13.31 25.18 6.08
N LEU A 278 13.55 25.51 4.81
CA LEU A 278 12.82 26.57 4.14
C LEU A 278 11.34 26.22 3.97
N ARG A 279 11.00 24.96 3.67
CA ARG A 279 9.62 24.47 3.66
C ARG A 279 8.95 24.66 5.02
N GLU A 280 9.63 24.26 6.08
CA GLU A 280 9.12 24.39 7.45
C GLU A 280 8.91 25.85 7.86
N ASP A 281 9.82 26.75 7.49
CA ASP A 281 9.70 28.18 7.74
C ASP A 281 8.52 28.79 6.97
N ASP A 282 8.30 28.40 5.71
CA ASP A 282 7.15 28.84 4.92
C ASP A 282 5.83 28.40 5.59
N LEU A 283 5.71 27.11 5.97
CA LEU A 283 4.52 26.57 6.63
C LEU A 283 4.27 27.19 8.01
N ARG A 284 5.33 27.55 8.75
CA ARG A 284 5.21 28.27 10.02
C ARG A 284 4.77 29.72 9.84
N ALA A 285 5.19 30.37 8.75
CA ALA A 285 4.80 31.74 8.46
C ALA A 285 3.26 31.87 8.25
N GLU A 286 2.58 30.78 7.87
CA GLU A 286 1.12 30.69 7.81
C GLU A 286 0.44 30.64 9.19
N GLY A 287 1.22 30.58 10.28
CA GLY A 287 0.73 30.57 11.66
C GLY A 287 0.43 29.18 12.22
N SER A 288 0.88 28.13 11.53
CA SER A 288 0.69 26.74 11.94
C SER A 288 1.80 26.24 12.86
N GLN A 289 1.41 25.46 13.87
CA GLN A 289 2.33 24.69 14.69
C GLN A 289 2.63 23.35 14.02
N ILE A 290 3.90 23.10 13.72
CA ILE A 290 4.34 21.82 13.15
C ILE A 290 4.73 20.84 14.26
N ARG A 291 4.24 19.61 14.16
CA ARG A 291 4.53 18.49 15.05
C ARG A 291 4.95 17.28 14.24
N ARG A 292 6.13 16.75 14.53
CA ARG A 292 6.68 15.57 13.86
C ARG A 292 6.71 14.39 14.79
N TRP A 293 6.42 13.21 14.25
CA TRP A 293 6.56 11.96 14.97
C TRP A 293 7.12 10.86 14.06
N THR A 294 7.60 9.81 14.70
CA THR A 294 8.33 8.71 14.05
C THR A 294 7.74 7.37 14.45
N TRP A 295 8.28 6.28 13.90
CA TRP A 295 7.95 4.91 14.33
C TRP A 295 8.09 4.67 15.83
N GLU A 296 8.94 5.40 16.57
CA GLU A 296 9.03 5.27 18.03
C GLU A 296 7.77 5.74 18.74
N HIS A 297 7.16 6.81 18.23
CA HIS A 297 5.90 7.34 18.75
C HIS A 297 4.75 6.40 18.44
N LEU A 298 4.73 5.79 17.23
CA LEU A 298 3.68 4.84 16.85
C LEU A 298 3.79 3.51 17.61
N ARG A 299 5.00 3.04 17.93
CA ARG A 299 5.20 1.83 18.75
C ARG A 299 4.81 2.02 20.21
N THR A 300 4.74 3.26 20.69
CA THR A 300 4.36 3.60 22.06
C THR A 300 3.22 4.61 22.04
N PRO A 301 1.95 4.18 21.88
CA PRO A 301 0.82 5.09 21.65
C PRO A 301 0.69 6.24 22.65
N ALA A 302 1.06 6.04 23.92
CA ALA A 302 1.09 7.10 24.93
C ALA A 302 2.02 8.27 24.58
N ARG A 303 3.11 8.04 23.84
CA ARG A 303 4.00 9.11 23.37
C ARG A 303 3.33 9.95 22.30
N LEU A 304 2.64 9.31 21.35
CA LEU A 304 1.87 10.03 20.33
C LEU A 304 0.74 10.82 21.00
N GLU A 305 0.02 10.20 21.94
CA GLU A 305 -1.06 10.87 22.68
C GLU A 305 -0.59 12.13 23.40
N ARG A 306 0.54 12.04 24.12
CA ARG A 306 1.12 13.20 24.80
C ARG A 306 1.48 14.29 23.80
N LEU A 307 2.18 13.94 22.73
CA LEU A 307 2.61 14.89 21.69
C LEU A 307 1.42 15.64 21.05
N LEU A 308 0.34 14.93 20.72
CA LEU A 308 -0.86 15.53 20.15
C LEU A 308 -1.65 16.36 21.18
N SER A 309 -1.68 15.92 22.44
CA SER A 309 -2.34 16.68 23.52
C SER A 309 -1.62 17.99 23.81
N GLU A 310 -0.29 17.96 23.90
CA GLU A 310 0.55 19.16 24.11
C GLU A 310 0.47 20.14 22.94
N ALA A 311 0.24 19.63 21.72
CA ALA A 311 -0.01 20.47 20.56
C ALA A 311 -1.39 21.13 20.55
N GLY A 312 -2.33 20.67 21.39
CA GLY A 312 -3.70 21.17 21.40
C GLY A 312 -4.60 20.55 20.33
N VAL A 313 -4.26 19.35 19.83
CA VAL A 313 -5.11 18.65 18.85
C VAL A 313 -6.49 18.38 19.47
N PRO A 314 -7.59 18.79 18.83
CA PRO A 314 -8.93 18.59 19.38
C PRO A 314 -9.26 17.12 19.59
N ARG A 315 -9.99 16.80 20.66
CA ARG A 315 -10.57 15.48 20.88
C ARG A 315 -12.02 15.42 20.43
N LEU A 316 -12.43 14.27 19.90
CA LEU A 316 -13.83 14.03 19.58
C LEU A 316 -14.65 14.02 20.87
N SER A 317 -15.76 14.74 20.86
CA SER A 317 -16.75 14.60 21.94
C SER A 317 -17.21 13.15 22.01
N ARG A 318 -17.62 12.68 23.21
CA ARG A 318 -18.07 11.30 23.40
C ARG A 318 -19.21 10.90 22.45
N ARG A 319 -20.09 11.85 22.07
CA ARG A 319 -21.13 11.67 21.05
C ARG A 319 -20.57 11.57 19.63
N ALA A 320 -19.62 12.43 19.25
CA ALA A 320 -18.98 12.38 17.93
C ALA A 320 -18.12 11.12 17.75
N ALA A 321 -17.46 10.65 18.82
CA ALA A 321 -16.73 9.40 18.83
C ALA A 321 -17.65 8.20 18.56
N GLN A 322 -18.82 8.15 19.23
CA GLN A 322 -19.84 7.12 19.02
C GLN A 322 -20.46 7.18 17.61
N ALA A 323 -20.74 8.37 17.08
CA ALA A 323 -21.28 8.54 15.73
C ALA A 323 -20.28 8.07 14.66
N ALA A 324 -19.00 8.42 14.78
CA ALA A 324 -18.00 8.03 13.79
C ALA A 324 -17.51 6.57 13.91
N VAL A 325 -17.94 5.82 14.94
CA VAL A 325 -17.83 4.34 14.96
C VAL A 325 -19.00 3.71 14.18
N SER A 326 -20.12 4.41 14.07
CA SER A 326 -21.38 3.95 13.48
C SER A 326 -21.64 4.48 12.05
N SER A 327 -20.98 5.57 11.66
CA SER A 327 -21.14 6.22 10.35
C SER A 327 -19.95 5.92 9.45
N PRO A 328 -20.16 5.25 8.30
CA PRO A 328 -19.16 5.18 7.26
C PRO A 328 -19.12 6.53 6.53
N ASN A 329 -18.01 7.25 6.69
CA ASN A 329 -17.58 8.38 5.86
C ASN A 329 -18.18 9.78 6.16
N SER A 330 -17.35 10.69 6.68
CA SER A 330 -17.58 12.14 6.64
C SER A 330 -16.26 12.90 6.46
N SER A 331 -15.58 12.65 5.35
CA SER A 331 -14.51 13.54 4.87
C SER A 331 -14.42 13.43 3.34
N ARG A 332 -15.49 13.88 2.69
CA ARG A 332 -15.44 14.35 1.30
C ARG A 332 -15.59 15.86 1.33
N VAL A 333 -14.47 16.57 1.26
CA VAL A 333 -14.50 17.96 0.82
C VAL A 333 -14.81 17.91 -0.68
N ALA A 334 -15.98 18.41 -1.06
CA ALA A 334 -16.34 18.57 -2.46
C ALA A 334 -15.42 19.65 -3.08
N PRO A 335 -14.98 19.51 -4.34
CA PRO A 335 -14.29 20.59 -5.02
C PRO A 335 -15.21 21.82 -5.12
N PRO A 336 -14.66 23.05 -5.12
CA PRO A 336 -15.46 24.25 -5.22
C PRO A 336 -16.27 24.25 -6.51
N ARG A 337 -17.57 24.53 -6.39
CA ARG A 337 -18.48 24.70 -7.53
C ARG A 337 -18.03 25.91 -8.35
N GLU A 338 -17.67 25.69 -9.60
CA GLU A 338 -17.58 26.76 -10.59
C GLU A 338 -18.97 27.38 -10.76
N THR A 339 -19.12 28.63 -10.33
CA THR A 339 -20.26 29.46 -10.68
C THR A 339 -20.16 29.83 -12.16
N VAL A 340 -20.83 29.05 -13.02
CA VAL A 340 -21.08 29.45 -14.41
C VAL A 340 -22.11 30.57 -14.38
N THR A 341 -21.65 31.81 -14.52
CA THR A 341 -22.50 32.97 -14.73
C THR A 341 -23.11 32.89 -16.12
N SER A 342 -24.38 32.49 -16.20
CA SER A 342 -25.16 32.49 -17.44
C SER A 342 -25.38 33.93 -17.94
N HIS A 343 -24.77 34.29 -19.07
CA HIS A 343 -25.12 35.52 -19.79
C HIS A 343 -26.22 35.19 -20.82
N ARG A 344 -27.46 35.58 -20.52
CA ARG A 344 -28.58 35.59 -21.47
C ARG A 344 -28.41 36.77 -22.42
N GLY A 345 -28.12 36.49 -23.69
CA GLY A 345 -28.26 37.44 -24.81
C GLY A 345 -29.44 37.05 -25.69
N ARG A 346 -30.40 37.97 -25.87
CA ARG A 346 -31.65 37.79 -26.62
C ARG A 346 -31.46 37.96 -28.13
N HIS A 347 -32.23 37.18 -28.88
CA HIS A 347 -32.88 37.38 -30.19
C HIS A 347 -32.50 38.58 -31.09
N ALA A 348 -32.20 38.25 -32.36
CA ALA A 348 -32.79 38.82 -33.58
C ALA A 348 -32.39 37.87 -34.74
N ASP A 349 -33.21 36.90 -35.14
CA ASP A 349 -34.27 36.98 -36.16
C ASP A 349 -33.92 37.81 -37.41
N ARG A 350 -33.43 37.11 -38.46
CA ARG A 350 -33.61 37.49 -39.86
C ARG A 350 -33.63 36.24 -40.74
N SER A 351 -34.83 35.89 -41.16
CA SER A 351 -35.17 35.06 -42.31
C SER A 351 -34.70 35.68 -43.64
N VAL A 352 -33.92 34.96 -44.45
CA VAL A 352 -34.01 35.00 -45.92
C VAL A 352 -33.55 33.64 -46.49
N SER A 353 -34.35 33.08 -47.38
CA SER A 353 -34.11 31.95 -48.28
C SER A 353 -34.79 32.34 -49.61
N PRO A 354 -34.56 31.71 -50.80
CA PRO A 354 -33.46 30.85 -51.27
C PRO A 354 -32.93 31.21 -52.70
N ALA A 355 -32.01 30.37 -53.21
CA ALA A 355 -31.90 29.86 -54.60
C ALA A 355 -30.76 30.42 -55.52
N PRO A 356 -30.43 29.78 -56.67
CA PRO A 356 -29.39 28.73 -56.76
C PRO A 356 -28.48 28.84 -58.02
N VAL A 357 -27.22 28.37 -58.03
CA VAL A 357 -26.53 28.07 -59.31
C VAL A 357 -25.49 26.94 -59.16
N ARG A 358 -25.49 26.02 -60.14
CA ARG A 358 -24.60 24.86 -60.35
C ARG A 358 -23.26 25.25 -61.02
N LEU A 359 -22.30 24.30 -60.96
CA LEU A 359 -21.29 23.85 -61.96
C LEU A 359 -19.95 23.63 -61.23
N ALA A 360 -19.51 22.39 -60.99
CA ALA A 360 -18.83 21.49 -61.94
C ALA A 360 -17.50 22.10 -62.43
N GLU A 361 -16.39 21.70 -61.79
CA GLU A 361 -15.26 20.96 -62.37
C GLU A 361 -14.50 20.23 -61.24
#